data_AF-A0A967QCJ8-F1
#
_entry.id   AF-A0A967QCJ8-F1
#
_cell.length_a   1.000
_cell.length_b   1.000
_cell.length_c   1.000
_cell.angle_alpha   90.00
_cell.angle_beta   90.00
_cell.angle_gamma   90.00
#
_symmetry.space_group_name_H-M   'P 1'
#
loop_
_entity.id
_entity.type
_entity.pdbx_description
1 polymer ?
#
loop_
_entity_poly.entity_id
_entity_poly.type
_entity_poly.pdbx_seq_one_letter_code
_entity_poly.pdbx_strand_id
1 'polypeptide(L)'
;GVPNVYGLIGAEANAIAPGKRPLSSMSPTFVQGERGVAILGTPGGSRIITMVLLGVLGYAEGGDAASLVQRGRFHHQYLPDVIQAEAGALDEAVRTELTLLGHTVEVLERPYGNMQVVIWEREAGRVEAASDPRGVGSAEVR
;
A
#
# COMPACT_ATOMS: atom_id res chain seq x y z
N GLY A 1 15.44 19.63 3.69
CA GLY A 1 14.54 20.24 2.70
C GLY A 1 13.22 20.63 3.34
N VAL A 2 12.35 21.32 2.62
CA VAL A 2 10.96 21.57 3.06
C VAL A 2 10.10 20.36 2.65
N PRO A 3 9.19 19.86 3.51
CA PRO A 3 8.31 18.76 3.16
C PRO A 3 7.37 19.10 1.99
N ASN A 4 7.10 18.13 1.10
CA ASN A 4 6.03 18.27 0.10
C ASN A 4 4.66 17.96 0.72
N VAL A 5 3.59 17.96 -0.09
CA VAL A 5 2.20 17.67 0.35
C VAL A 5 2.04 16.30 1.02
N TYR A 6 3.01 15.39 0.86
CA TYR A 6 3.04 14.06 1.45
C TYR A 6 4.03 13.94 2.62
N GLY A 7 4.58 15.06 3.12
CA GLY A 7 5.55 15.05 4.21
C GLY A 7 6.96 14.58 3.81
N LEU A 8 7.18 14.22 2.55
CA LEU A 8 8.50 13.77 2.07
C LEU A 8 9.44 14.97 2.00
N ILE A 9 10.59 14.84 2.67
CA ILE A 9 11.63 15.87 2.66
C ILE A 9 12.48 15.72 1.40
N GLY A 10 12.43 16.73 0.53
CA GLY A 10 13.24 16.76 -0.69
C GLY A 10 14.75 16.82 -0.38
N ALA A 11 15.52 16.02 -1.12
CA ALA A 11 16.97 16.09 -1.21
C ALA A 11 17.40 16.76 -2.53
N GLU A 12 18.65 17.19 -2.62
CA GLU A 12 19.25 17.77 -3.84
C GLU A 12 19.01 16.90 -5.09
N ALA A 13 19.04 15.58 -4.92
CA ALA A 13 18.74 14.60 -5.98
C ALA A 13 17.34 14.77 -6.61
N ASN A 14 16.35 15.31 -5.89
CA ASN A 14 14.99 15.58 -6.40
C ASN A 14 14.71 17.08 -6.61
N ALA A 15 15.75 17.92 -6.71
CA ALA A 15 15.59 19.34 -7.05
C ALA A 15 15.01 19.52 -8.47
N ILE A 16 14.27 20.62 -8.66
CA ILE A 16 13.62 20.99 -9.92
C ILE A 16 14.69 21.34 -10.96
N ALA A 17 14.54 20.81 -12.18
CA ALA A 17 15.37 21.20 -13.32
C ALA A 17 14.57 21.06 -14.63
N PRO A 18 14.86 21.87 -15.67
CA PRO A 18 14.21 21.76 -16.97
C PRO A 18 14.34 20.35 -17.56
N GLY A 19 13.24 19.78 -18.04
CA GLY A 19 13.19 18.44 -18.64
C GLY A 19 13.38 17.28 -17.66
N LYS A 20 13.61 17.54 -16.36
CA LYS A 20 13.76 16.49 -15.34
C LYS A 20 12.40 15.93 -14.95
N ARG A 21 12.33 14.60 -14.80
CA ARG A 21 11.17 13.90 -14.25
C ARG A 21 11.19 13.98 -12.72
N PRO A 22 10.10 14.41 -12.06
CA PRO A 22 10.04 14.42 -10.61
C PRO A 22 10.03 12.98 -10.06
N LEU A 23 10.60 12.79 -8.87
CA LEU A 23 10.47 11.54 -8.14
C LEU A 23 9.00 11.18 -7.92
N SER A 24 8.67 9.90 -8.09
CA SER A 24 7.34 9.35 -7.86
C SER A 24 7.42 8.14 -6.94
N SER A 25 6.39 7.98 -6.11
CA SER A 25 6.17 6.80 -5.28
C SER A 25 5.28 5.75 -5.96
N MET A 26 4.88 5.96 -7.22
CA MET A 26 4.07 4.99 -7.96
C MET A 26 4.81 3.65 -8.11
N SER A 27 4.17 2.57 -7.68
CA SER A 27 4.74 1.22 -7.69
C SER A 27 3.81 0.19 -8.36
N PRO A 28 3.45 0.35 -9.65
CA PRO A 28 2.72 -0.69 -10.37
C PRO A 28 3.56 -1.98 -10.39
N THR A 29 3.00 -3.08 -9.89
CA THR A 29 3.79 -4.29 -9.56
C THR A 29 3.16 -5.56 -10.12
N PHE A 30 4.02 -6.44 -10.62
CA PHE A 30 3.71 -7.82 -10.99
C PHE A 30 4.52 -8.73 -10.07
N VAL A 31 3.86 -9.67 -9.41
CA VAL A 31 4.49 -10.70 -8.56
C VAL A 31 4.27 -12.04 -9.21
N GLN A 32 5.35 -12.70 -9.63
CA GLN A 32 5.31 -14.02 -10.25
C GLN A 32 5.88 -15.08 -9.31
N GLY A 33 5.14 -16.18 -9.13
CA GLY A 33 5.57 -17.34 -8.35
C GLY A 33 4.84 -18.61 -8.81
N GLU A 34 4.98 -19.69 -8.04
CA GLU A 34 4.38 -21.00 -8.36
C GLU A 34 2.85 -20.93 -8.50
N ARG A 35 2.19 -20.19 -7.61
CA ARG A 35 0.72 -19.97 -7.66
C ARG A 35 0.25 -19.23 -8.92
N GLY A 36 1.14 -18.50 -9.61
CA GLY A 36 0.80 -17.70 -10.77
C GLY A 36 1.29 -16.26 -10.66
N VAL A 37 0.51 -15.32 -11.20
CA VAL A 37 0.88 -13.91 -11.27
C VAL A 37 -0.17 -13.05 -10.56
N ALA A 38 0.26 -12.23 -9.60
CA ALA A 38 -0.53 -11.14 -9.06
C ALA A 38 -0.10 -9.81 -9.69
N ILE A 39 -1.07 -8.98 -10.06
CA ILE A 39 -0.89 -7.64 -10.62
C ILE A 39 -1.59 -6.69 -9.65
N LEU A 40 -0.85 -5.73 -9.10
CA LEU A 40 -1.40 -4.82 -8.10
C LEU A 40 -0.79 -3.42 -8.17
N GLY A 41 -1.58 -2.43 -7.77
CA GLY A 41 -1.18 -1.04 -7.66
C GLY A 41 -2.24 -0.22 -6.96
N THR A 42 -1.87 0.97 -6.49
CA THR A 42 -2.77 1.87 -5.73
C THR A 42 -2.30 3.31 -5.83
N PRO A 43 -3.19 4.32 -5.83
CA PRO A 43 -2.82 5.72 -5.59
C PRO A 43 -2.59 5.96 -4.08
N GLY A 44 -1.98 7.09 -3.71
CA GLY A 44 -1.81 7.43 -2.28
C GLY A 44 -0.57 8.23 -1.89
N GLY A 45 0.17 8.78 -2.87
CA GLY A 45 1.39 9.55 -2.59
C GLY A 45 2.49 8.68 -1.97
N SER A 46 3.10 9.16 -0.87
CA SER A 46 4.15 8.43 -0.14
C SER A 46 3.70 7.04 0.35
N ARG A 47 2.40 6.85 0.59
CA ARG A 47 1.82 5.60 1.10
C ARG A 47 1.73 4.49 0.05
N ILE A 48 1.93 4.79 -1.24
CA ILE A 48 1.82 3.80 -2.32
C ILE A 48 2.78 2.63 -2.08
N ILE A 49 4.03 2.93 -1.73
CA ILE A 49 5.08 1.93 -1.57
C ILE A 49 4.71 0.91 -0.47
N THR A 50 4.31 1.38 0.71
CA THR A 50 3.96 0.49 1.83
C THR A 50 2.67 -0.26 1.58
N MET A 51 1.66 0.35 0.95
CA MET A 51 0.44 -0.37 0.59
C MET A 51 0.71 -1.49 -0.42
N VAL A 52 1.53 -1.24 -1.45
CA VAL A 52 1.93 -2.28 -2.40
C VAL A 52 2.69 -3.38 -1.68
N LEU A 53 3.62 -3.05 -0.78
CA LEU A 53 4.32 -4.04 0.05
C LEU A 53 3.33 -4.92 0.84
N LEU A 54 2.34 -4.34 1.51
CA LEU A 54 1.31 -5.12 2.24
C LEU A 54 0.51 -6.04 1.31
N GLY A 55 0.20 -5.59 0.09
CA GLY A 55 -0.46 -6.43 -0.92
C GLY A 55 0.42 -7.59 -1.39
N VAL A 56 1.71 -7.35 -1.62
CA VAL A 56 2.68 -8.39 -1.99
C VAL A 56 2.83 -9.43 -0.87
N LEU A 57 2.94 -8.98 0.38
CA LEU A 57 2.99 -9.89 1.54
C LEU A 57 1.71 -10.71 1.68
N GLY A 58 0.54 -10.07 1.51
CA GLY A 58 -0.74 -10.77 1.51
C GLY A 58 -0.82 -11.85 0.42
N TYR A 59 -0.29 -11.57 -0.78
CA TYR A 59 -0.20 -12.58 -1.84
C TYR A 59 0.77 -13.71 -1.48
N ALA A 60 1.92 -13.40 -0.88
CA ALA A 60 2.89 -14.42 -0.46
C ALA A 60 2.33 -15.33 0.65
N GLU A 61 1.45 -14.80 1.51
CA GLU A 61 0.74 -15.52 2.57
C GLU A 61 -0.45 -16.36 2.07
N GLY A 62 -0.71 -16.37 0.75
CA GLY A 62 -1.80 -17.15 0.17
C GLY A 62 -3.14 -16.43 0.08
N GLY A 63 -3.20 -15.12 0.36
CA GLY A 63 -4.42 -14.32 0.21
C GLY A 63 -4.94 -14.27 -1.24
N ASP A 64 -6.26 -14.15 -1.37
CA ASP A 64 -6.99 -13.92 -2.62
C ASP A 64 -7.11 -12.42 -2.96
N ALA A 65 -7.60 -12.10 -4.16
CA ALA A 65 -7.69 -10.69 -4.60
C ALA A 65 -8.51 -9.81 -3.63
N ALA A 66 -9.60 -10.33 -3.07
CA ALA A 66 -10.49 -9.60 -2.18
C ALA A 66 -9.83 -9.31 -0.83
N SER A 67 -9.11 -10.28 -0.26
CA SER A 67 -8.37 -10.18 1.00
C SER A 67 -7.24 -9.15 0.91
N LEU A 68 -6.56 -9.08 -0.25
CA LEU A 68 -5.47 -8.13 -0.50
C LEU A 68 -5.97 -6.69 -0.46
N VAL A 69 -7.06 -6.38 -1.15
CA VAL A 69 -7.60 -5.02 -1.18
C VAL A 69 -8.26 -4.61 0.15
N GLN A 70 -8.82 -5.56 0.89
CA GLN A 70 -9.48 -5.32 2.18
C GLN A 70 -8.52 -5.22 3.36
N ARG A 71 -7.30 -5.78 3.27
CA ARG A 71 -6.30 -5.77 4.35
C ARG A 71 -6.15 -4.39 4.97
N GLY A 72 -6.17 -4.34 6.31
CA GLY A 72 -5.93 -3.12 7.08
C GLY A 72 -4.54 -2.56 6.82
N ARG A 73 -4.42 -1.24 6.67
CA ARG A 73 -3.18 -0.58 6.24
C ARG A 73 -2.53 0.20 7.37
N PHE A 74 -1.21 0.17 7.39
CA PHE A 74 -0.38 1.06 8.18
C PHE A 74 0.80 1.58 7.36
N HIS A 75 1.37 2.69 7.80
CA HIS A 75 2.41 3.42 7.07
C HIS A 75 3.33 4.16 8.03
N HIS A 76 4.64 4.08 7.77
CA HIS A 76 5.66 4.95 8.34
C HIS A 76 6.62 5.31 7.21
N GLN A 77 7.05 6.57 7.14
CA GLN A 77 7.88 7.10 6.05
C GLN A 77 9.13 7.81 6.58
N TYR A 78 9.62 7.37 7.74
CA TYR A 78 10.68 8.02 8.50
C TYR A 78 10.29 9.38 9.07
N LEU A 79 9.92 10.35 8.22
CA LEU A 79 9.45 11.67 8.64
C LEU A 79 8.08 11.97 7.99
N PRO A 80 7.07 12.40 8.77
CA PRO A 80 7.08 12.51 10.24
C PRO A 80 7.27 11.15 10.93
N ASP A 81 7.90 11.15 12.10
CA ASP A 81 8.19 9.93 12.87
C ASP A 81 6.95 9.45 13.63
N VAL A 82 5.99 8.94 12.86
CA VAL A 82 4.70 8.44 13.35
C VAL A 82 4.23 7.29 12.48
N ILE A 83 3.72 6.24 13.11
CA ILE A 83 3.05 5.15 12.43
C ILE A 83 1.60 5.57 12.24
N GLN A 84 1.16 5.72 10.99
CA GLN A 84 -0.23 5.98 10.66
C GLN A 84 -0.94 4.67 10.34
N ALA A 85 -2.04 4.37 11.01
CA ALA A 85 -2.82 3.16 10.79
C ALA A 85 -4.28 3.49 10.47
N GLU A 86 -4.92 2.69 9.62
CA GLU A 86 -6.37 2.76 9.46
C GLU A 86 -7.09 2.22 10.71
N ALA A 87 -8.32 2.67 10.94
CA ALA A 87 -9.16 2.13 12.01
C ALA A 87 -9.28 0.60 11.90
N GLY A 88 -8.93 -0.11 12.98
CA GLY A 88 -8.96 -1.57 13.04
C GLY A 88 -7.81 -2.30 12.32
N ALA A 89 -6.86 -1.58 11.71
CA ALA A 89 -5.70 -2.21 11.06
C ALA A 89 -4.69 -2.78 12.06
N LEU A 90 -4.57 -2.17 13.24
CA LEU A 90 -3.76 -2.63 14.36
C LEU A 90 -4.65 -2.74 15.60
N ASP A 91 -4.63 -3.90 16.25
CA ASP A 91 -5.34 -4.07 17.51
C ASP A 91 -4.71 -3.21 18.64
N GLU A 92 -5.42 -3.08 19.76
CA GLU A 92 -4.95 -2.28 20.90
C GLU A 92 -3.66 -2.83 21.52
N ALA A 93 -3.49 -4.16 21.52
CA ALA A 93 -2.31 -4.80 22.10
C ALA A 93 -1.05 -4.44 21.29
N VAL A 94 -1.11 -4.57 19.97
CA VAL A 94 -0.04 -4.20 19.03
C VAL A 94 0.27 -2.70 19.13
N ARG A 95 -0.75 -1.84 19.23
CA ARG A 95 -0.53 -0.40 19.42
C ARG A 95 0.17 -0.08 20.74
N THR A 96 -0.19 -0.78 21.81
CA THR A 96 0.46 -0.66 23.13
C THR A 96 1.92 -1.11 23.06
N GLU A 97 2.20 -2.26 22.45
CA GLU A 97 3.56 -2.78 22.26
C GLU A 97 4.43 -1.83 21.45
N LEU A 98 3.91 -1.28 20.34
CA LEU A 98 4.61 -0.28 19.54
C LEU A 98 4.94 0.98 20.36
N THR A 99 4.01 1.42 21.21
CA THR A 99 4.24 2.57 22.10
C THR A 99 5.31 2.28 23.14
N LEU A 100 5.36 1.07 23.70
CA LEU A 100 6.41 0.63 24.63
C LEU A 100 7.79 0.54 23.94
N LEU A 101 7.83 0.27 22.64
CA LEU A 101 9.03 0.33 21.81
C LEU A 101 9.43 1.76 21.43
N GLY A 102 8.65 2.77 21.83
CA GLY A 102 8.93 4.19 21.61
C GLY A 102 8.32 4.78 20.33
N HIS A 103 7.48 4.03 19.61
CA HIS A 103 6.79 4.56 18.44
C HIS A 103 5.56 5.40 18.84
N THR A 104 5.28 6.44 18.08
CA THR A 104 3.98 7.11 18.12
C THR A 104 3.07 6.45 17.09
N VAL A 105 1.86 6.05 17.50
CA VAL A 105 0.85 5.48 16.59
C VAL A 105 -0.36 6.41 16.49
N GLU A 106 -0.67 6.83 15.27
CA GLU A 106 -1.83 7.65 14.92
C GLU A 106 -2.85 6.78 14.17
N VAL A 107 -4.04 6.61 14.76
CA VAL A 107 -5.17 5.97 14.09
C VAL A 107 -5.92 7.04 13.29
N LEU A 108 -5.93 6.89 11.96
CA LEU A 108 -6.55 7.85 11.05
C LEU A 108 -8.07 7.69 11.03
N GLU A 109 -8.78 8.83 10.98
CA GLU A 109 -10.24 8.85 10.82
C GLU A 109 -10.71 8.40 9.43
N ARG A 110 -9.88 8.63 8.41
CA ARG A 110 -10.20 8.30 7.02
C ARG A 110 -9.25 7.23 6.49
N PRO A 111 -9.77 6.17 5.85
CA PRO A 111 -8.93 5.21 5.17
C PRO A 111 -8.27 5.84 3.93
N TYR A 112 -7.25 5.18 3.39
CA TYR A 112 -6.48 5.71 2.27
C TYR A 112 -6.13 4.64 1.24
N GLY A 113 -5.83 5.09 0.02
CA GLY A 113 -5.53 4.23 -1.11
C GLY A 113 -6.78 3.80 -1.88
N ASN A 114 -6.56 3.14 -3.00
CA ASN A 114 -7.59 2.56 -3.85
C ASN A 114 -6.98 1.41 -4.66
N MET A 115 -6.52 0.38 -3.96
CA MET A 115 -5.78 -0.75 -4.54
C MET A 115 -6.64 -1.56 -5.51
N GLN A 116 -6.09 -1.84 -6.69
CA GLN A 116 -6.70 -2.74 -7.66
C GLN A 116 -5.81 -3.96 -7.79
N VAL A 117 -6.42 -5.15 -7.80
CA VAL A 117 -5.71 -6.42 -7.85
C VAL A 117 -6.32 -7.33 -8.91
N VAL A 118 -5.46 -7.99 -9.68
CA VAL A 118 -5.79 -9.15 -10.52
C VAL A 118 -4.83 -10.27 -10.19
N ILE A 119 -5.33 -11.47 -9.94
CA ILE A 119 -4.53 -12.69 -9.75
C ILE A 119 -4.88 -13.65 -10.87
N TRP A 120 -3.86 -14.16 -11.55
CA TRP A 120 -4.00 -15.22 -12.54
C TRP A 120 -3.25 -16.47 -12.08
N GLU A 121 -4.01 -17.49 -11.71
CA GLU A 121 -3.51 -18.81 -11.38
C GLU A 121 -3.40 -19.66 -12.65
N ARG A 122 -2.19 -19.68 -13.21
CA ARG A 122 -1.93 -20.23 -14.55
C ARG A 122 -2.29 -21.71 -14.66
N GLU A 123 -1.90 -22.52 -13.68
CA GLU A 123 -2.12 -23.97 -13.71
C GLU A 123 -3.60 -24.34 -13.56
N ALA A 124 -4.32 -23.59 -12.72
CA ALA A 124 -5.76 -23.80 -12.49
C ALA A 124 -6.64 -23.14 -13.56
N GLY A 125 -6.07 -22.29 -14.43
CA GLY A 125 -6.84 -21.49 -15.40
C GLY A 125 -7.81 -20.50 -14.75
N ARG A 126 -7.58 -20.12 -13.48
CA ARG A 126 -8.48 -19.24 -12.70
C ARG A 126 -7.96 -17.80 -12.68
N VAL A 127 -8.87 -16.85 -12.81
CA VAL A 127 -8.60 -15.42 -12.63
C VAL A 127 -9.47 -14.89 -11.49
N GLU A 128 -8.85 -14.11 -10.62
CA GLU A 128 -9.52 -13.37 -9.55
C GLU A 128 -9.22 -11.89 -9.74
N ALA A 129 -10.20 -11.04 -9.45
CA ALA A 129 -10.02 -9.60 -9.50
C ALA A 129 -10.79 -8.94 -8.38
N ALA A 130 -10.23 -7.88 -7.80
CA ALA A 130 -10.88 -7.11 -6.76
C ALA A 130 -10.51 -5.62 -6.85
N SER A 131 -11.50 -4.80 -6.54
CA SER A 131 -11.35 -3.36 -6.35
C SER A 131 -11.46 -3.01 -4.89
N ASP A 132 -10.65 -2.06 -4.45
CA ASP A 132 -10.66 -1.55 -3.07
C ASP A 132 -12.05 -1.07 -2.64
N PRO A 133 -12.60 -1.57 -1.52
CA PRO A 133 -13.87 -1.07 -0.99
C PRO A 133 -13.78 0.37 -0.47
N ARG A 134 -12.57 0.92 -0.30
CA ARG A 134 -12.37 2.34 0.03
C ARG A 134 -12.65 3.27 -1.14
N GLY A 135 -12.63 2.74 -2.36
CA GLY A 135 -12.95 3.46 -3.59
C GLY A 135 -14.34 3.13 -4.12
N VAL A 136 -14.61 3.61 -5.33
CA VAL A 136 -15.86 3.33 -6.08
C VAL A 136 -15.62 2.39 -7.27
N GLY A 137 -14.44 1.75 -7.30
CA GLY A 137 -14.06 0.83 -8.39
C GLY A 137 -14.87 -0.46 -8.35
N SER A 138 -14.91 -1.15 -9.50
CA SER A 138 -15.50 -2.48 -9.62
C SER A 138 -14.55 -3.41 -10.36
N ALA A 139 -14.66 -4.70 -10.05
CA ALA A 139 -13.93 -5.77 -10.71
C ALA A 139 -14.91 -6.81 -11.22
N GLU A 140 -14.66 -7.32 -12.43
CA GLU A 140 -15.48 -8.34 -13.07
C GLU A 140 -14.55 -9.31 -13.82
N VAL A 141 -14.75 -10.61 -13.62
CA VAL A 141 -14.08 -11.68 -14.36
C VAL A 141 -15.11 -12.31 -15.29
N ARG A 142 -14.80 -12.41 -16.58
CA ARG A 142 -15.69 -12.92 -17.64
C ARG A 142 -15.04 -14.07 -18.38
#